data_AF-A0AA38CDR7-F1
#
_entry.id   AF-A0AA38CDR7-F1
#
_cell.length_a   1.000
_cell.length_b   1.000
_cell.length_c   1.000
_cell.angle_alpha   90.00
_cell.angle_beta   90.00
_cell.angle_gamma   90.00
#
_symmetry.space_group_name_H-M   'P 1'
#
loop_
_entity.id
_entity.type
_entity.pdbx_description
1 polymer ?
#
loop_
_entity_poly.entity_id
_entity_poly.type
_entity_poly.pdbx_seq_one_letter_code
_entity_poly.pdbx_strand_id
1 'polypeptide(L)'
;MGVPFPVPWFQSAVDLDITKGANFASAGSGLLDYTSQSLNVLSFGHQVKEFKNIISMLEAGSEHGHYETEQFLWDSIIAIHVGEKDIAGNYMANATLRNTVGPEAFIEFLLKVYENYLLRLHKMGGRKFVVLPLGCSTGMRYSGLARWND
;
A
#
# COMPACT_ATOMS: atom_id res chain seq x y z
N MET A 1 -16.59 -0.39 8.76
CA MET A 1 -16.96 -1.64 8.06
C MET A 1 -17.35 -2.78 9.01
N GLY A 2 -17.53 -2.58 10.32
CA GLY A 2 -18.09 -3.60 11.23
C GLY A 2 -17.23 -4.83 11.52
N VAL A 3 -16.19 -5.09 10.70
CA VAL A 3 -15.18 -6.13 10.91
C VAL A 3 -14.08 -5.64 11.86
N PRO A 4 -13.50 -6.52 12.70
CA PRO A 4 -12.35 -6.17 13.52
C PRO A 4 -11.17 -5.73 12.65
N PHE A 5 -10.34 -4.82 13.16
CA PHE A 5 -9.14 -4.39 12.44
C PHE A 5 -8.19 -5.57 12.25
N PRO A 6 -7.62 -5.75 11.04
CA PRO A 6 -6.60 -6.75 10.84
C PRO A 6 -5.41 -6.48 11.75
N VAL A 7 -4.86 -7.55 12.31
CA VAL A 7 -3.72 -7.52 13.22
C VAL A 7 -2.47 -6.98 12.52
N PRO A 8 -1.70 -6.08 13.14
CA PRO A 8 -0.45 -5.57 12.56
C PRO A 8 0.56 -6.70 12.34
N TRP A 9 1.03 -6.83 11.10
CA TRP A 9 1.96 -7.90 10.71
C TRP A 9 3.26 -7.89 11.51
N PHE A 10 3.70 -6.70 11.93
CA PHE A 10 4.98 -6.50 12.63
C PHE A 10 4.87 -6.49 14.16
N GLN A 11 3.72 -6.87 14.73
CA GLN A 11 3.55 -6.99 16.17
C GLN A 11 3.95 -8.40 16.66
N SER A 12 4.50 -8.49 17.88
CA SER A 12 5.10 -9.72 18.44
C SER A 12 4.19 -10.96 18.27
N ALA A 13 4.78 -12.03 17.73
CA ALA A 13 4.17 -13.20 17.09
C ALA A 13 3.40 -14.18 18.01
N VAL A 14 2.69 -13.69 19.01
CA VAL A 14 1.80 -14.54 19.82
C VAL A 14 0.38 -14.36 19.26
N ASP A 15 -0.08 -15.37 18.51
CA ASP A 15 -1.44 -15.56 18.00
C ASP A 15 -1.91 -14.71 16.79
N LEU A 16 -1.04 -14.48 15.81
CA LEU A 16 -1.42 -13.92 14.49
C LEU A 16 -2.17 -14.97 13.65
N ASP A 17 -3.49 -15.00 13.78
CA ASP A 17 -4.37 -15.77 12.90
C ASP A 17 -4.52 -15.07 11.54
N ILE A 18 -3.58 -15.34 10.63
CA ILE A 18 -3.52 -14.75 9.29
C ILE A 18 -4.75 -15.07 8.42
N THR A 19 -5.54 -16.08 8.78
CA THR A 19 -6.80 -16.41 8.10
C THR A 19 -7.90 -15.38 8.37
N LYS A 20 -7.71 -14.50 9.36
CA LYS A 20 -8.60 -13.35 9.63
C LYS A 20 -8.14 -12.05 8.98
N GLY A 21 -7.03 -12.10 8.25
CA GLY A 21 -6.41 -10.95 7.58
C GLY A 21 -5.19 -10.40 8.31
N ALA A 22 -4.45 -9.55 7.60
CA ALA A 22 -3.20 -8.96 8.08
C ALA A 22 -3.10 -7.49 7.69
N ASN A 23 -2.46 -6.69 8.54
CA ASN A 23 -2.21 -5.28 8.29
C ASN A 23 -0.72 -5.01 8.09
N PHE A 24 -0.34 -4.68 6.85
CA PHE A 24 1.03 -4.31 6.49
C PHE A 24 1.29 -2.80 6.51
N ALA A 25 0.27 -1.98 6.76
CA ALA A 25 0.36 -0.54 6.61
C ALA A 25 1.42 0.06 7.55
N SER A 26 2.24 0.96 6.98
CA SER A 26 3.26 1.71 7.72
C SER A 26 3.02 3.22 7.54
N ALA A 27 2.95 3.95 8.65
CA ALA A 27 2.76 5.40 8.61
C ALA A 27 3.96 6.08 7.94
N GLY A 28 3.69 6.95 6.96
CA GLY A 28 4.73 7.59 6.17
C GLY A 28 5.26 6.74 5.01
N SER A 29 4.65 5.59 4.73
CA SER A 29 4.96 4.80 3.54
C SER A 29 4.62 5.56 2.25
N GLY A 30 5.51 5.43 1.27
CA GLY A 30 5.33 5.89 -0.10
C GLY A 30 5.35 4.72 -1.09
N LEU A 31 4.83 4.99 -2.29
CA LEU A 31 4.98 4.18 -3.49
C LEU A 31 6.44 4.11 -3.92
N LEU A 32 7.20 5.19 -3.71
CA LEU A 32 8.62 5.24 -4.01
C LEU A 32 9.40 4.84 -2.76
N ASP A 33 10.26 3.83 -2.90
CA ASP A 33 11.03 3.28 -1.77
C ASP A 33 11.87 4.35 -1.07
N TYR A 34 12.49 5.26 -1.84
CA TYR A 34 13.34 6.31 -1.30
C TYR A 34 12.57 7.33 -0.45
N THR A 35 11.29 7.58 -0.75
CA THR A 35 10.43 8.43 0.08
C THR A 35 10.32 7.85 1.49
N SER A 36 10.14 6.54 1.58
CA SER A 36 9.98 5.83 2.87
C SER A 36 11.31 5.69 3.61
N GLN A 37 12.40 5.47 2.87
CA GLN A 37 13.76 5.41 3.44
C GLN A 37 14.15 6.71 4.15
N SER A 38 13.74 7.87 3.62
CA SER A 38 14.01 9.17 4.26
C SER A 38 13.41 9.31 5.67
N LEU A 39 12.40 8.50 6.00
CA LEU A 39 11.75 8.45 7.30
C LEU A 39 12.11 7.19 8.10
N ASN A 40 12.95 6.31 7.57
CA ASN A 40 13.25 4.99 8.13
C ASN A 40 11.98 4.15 8.39
N VAL A 41 11.02 4.20 7.46
CA VAL A 41 9.76 3.42 7.52
C VAL A 41 9.64 2.45 6.34
N LEU A 42 8.68 1.52 6.43
CA LEU A 42 8.49 0.48 5.43
C LEU A 42 7.80 1.05 4.19
N SER A 43 8.40 0.85 3.02
CA SER A 43 7.80 1.26 1.74
C SER A 43 6.65 0.37 1.33
N PHE A 44 5.83 0.82 0.38
CA PHE A 44 4.78 -0.01 -0.19
C PHE A 44 5.35 -1.26 -0.86
N GLY A 45 6.52 -1.15 -1.49
CA GLY A 45 7.25 -2.29 -2.03
C GLY A 45 7.54 -3.36 -0.98
N HIS A 46 7.92 -2.95 0.23
CA HIS A 46 8.11 -3.87 1.35
C HIS A 46 6.77 -4.49 1.80
N GLN A 47 5.70 -3.70 1.91
CA GLN A 47 4.37 -4.22 2.26
C GLN A 47 3.88 -5.29 1.27
N VAL A 48 4.11 -5.07 -0.03
CA VAL A 48 3.79 -6.05 -1.09
C VAL A 48 4.65 -7.31 -0.99
N LYS A 49 5.91 -7.20 -0.55
CA LYS A 49 6.77 -8.35 -0.28
C LYS A 49 6.24 -9.17 0.91
N GLU A 50 5.82 -8.51 1.98
CA GLU A 50 5.23 -9.19 3.14
C GLU A 50 3.89 -9.86 2.81
N PHE A 51 3.08 -9.24 1.96
CA PHE A 51 1.89 -9.89 1.41
C PHE A 51 2.23 -11.20 0.69
N LYS A 52 3.29 -11.22 -0.12
CA LYS A 52 3.78 -12.45 -0.76
C LYS A 52 4.23 -13.50 0.28
N ASN A 53 4.88 -13.08 1.36
CA ASN A 53 5.31 -14.01 2.42
C ASN A 53 4.10 -14.66 3.09
N ILE A 54 3.02 -13.90 3.38
CA ILE A 54 1.79 -14.46 3.95
C ILE A 54 1.17 -15.50 3.01
N ILE A 55 1.16 -15.26 1.70
CA ILE A 55 0.63 -16.25 0.74
C ILE A 55 1.40 -17.58 0.89
N SER A 56 2.73 -17.54 0.93
CA SER A 56 3.53 -18.75 1.13
C SER A 56 3.28 -19.42 2.48
N MET A 57 2.99 -18.65 3.54
CA MET A 57 2.65 -19.21 4.85
C MET A 57 1.25 -19.85 4.88
N LEU A 58 0.27 -19.24 4.22
CA LEU A 58 -1.06 -19.82 4.03
C LEU A 58 -0.99 -21.13 3.26
N GLU A 59 -0.24 -21.16 2.15
CA GLU A 59 -0.04 -22.37 1.36
C GLU A 59 0.61 -23.48 2.20
N ALA A 60 1.66 -23.17 2.96
CA ALA A 60 2.36 -24.16 3.78
C ALA A 60 1.53 -24.67 4.98
N GLY A 61 0.59 -23.86 5.49
CA GLY A 61 -0.26 -24.21 6.64
C GLY A 61 -1.61 -24.82 6.27
N SER A 62 -1.98 -24.83 4.99
CA SER A 62 -3.28 -25.29 4.50
C SER A 62 -3.25 -26.78 4.12
N GLU A 63 -4.37 -27.48 4.33
CA GLU A 63 -4.48 -28.91 4.03
C GLU A 63 -4.48 -29.16 2.51
N HIS A 64 -5.05 -28.22 1.74
CA HIS A 64 -5.10 -28.28 0.27
C HIS A 64 -4.17 -27.27 -0.41
N GLY A 65 -3.18 -26.74 0.31
CA GLY A 65 -2.08 -25.94 -0.23
C GLY A 65 -2.53 -24.73 -1.04
N HIS A 66 -2.13 -24.74 -2.31
CA HIS A 66 -2.39 -23.67 -3.27
C HIS A 66 -3.90 -23.42 -3.50
N TYR A 67 -4.73 -24.47 -3.55
CA TYR A 67 -6.14 -24.32 -3.89
C TYR A 67 -6.91 -23.53 -2.82
N GLU A 68 -6.71 -23.89 -1.54
CA GLU A 68 -7.32 -23.17 -0.42
C GLU A 68 -6.82 -21.74 -0.32
N THR A 69 -5.52 -21.52 -0.55
CA THR A 69 -4.94 -20.18 -0.52
C THR A 69 -5.48 -19.30 -1.64
N GLU A 70 -5.65 -19.85 -2.85
CA GLU A 70 -6.23 -19.11 -3.97
C GLU A 70 -7.69 -18.69 -3.68
N GLN A 71 -8.51 -19.60 -3.13
CA GLN A 71 -9.88 -19.27 -2.73
C GLN A 71 -9.90 -18.20 -1.64
N PHE A 72 -9.03 -18.31 -0.63
CA PHE A 72 -8.90 -17.32 0.43
C PHE A 72 -8.58 -15.91 -0.11
N LEU A 73 -7.64 -15.82 -1.04
CA LEU A 73 -7.25 -14.54 -1.67
C LEU A 73 -8.34 -14.00 -2.59
N TRP A 74 -9.06 -14.89 -3.28
CA TRP A 74 -10.20 -14.53 -4.10
C TRP A 74 -11.30 -13.87 -3.27
N ASP A 75 -11.53 -14.37 -2.06
CA ASP A 75 -12.56 -13.86 -1.16
C ASP A 75 -12.14 -12.62 -0.37
N SER A 76 -10.85 -12.46 -0.12
CA SER A 76 -10.26 -11.36 0.62
C SER A 76 -10.40 -9.99 -0.08
N ILE A 77 -10.46 -8.93 0.72
CA ILE A 77 -10.43 -7.54 0.24
C ILE A 77 -9.07 -6.92 0.56
N ILE A 78 -8.40 -6.40 -0.46
CA ILE A 78 -7.15 -5.65 -0.34
C ILE A 78 -7.46 -4.16 -0.30
N ALA A 79 -7.36 -3.56 0.87
CA ALA A 79 -7.51 -2.12 1.05
C ALA A 79 -6.14 -1.42 0.95
N ILE A 80 -6.03 -0.38 0.12
CA ILE A 80 -4.78 0.31 -0.17
C ILE A 80 -4.96 1.82 0.04
N HIS A 81 -4.06 2.40 0.83
CA HIS A 81 -3.95 3.84 1.03
C HIS A 81 -2.47 4.23 1.10
N VAL A 82 -1.91 4.72 -0.01
CA VAL A 82 -0.49 5.05 -0.14
C VAL A 82 -0.27 6.02 -1.30
N GLY A 83 0.79 6.82 -1.24
CA GLY A 83 1.14 7.81 -2.28
C GLY A 83 1.10 9.25 -1.79
N GLU A 84 0.37 9.52 -0.70
CA GLU A 84 0.34 10.83 -0.05
C GLU A 84 1.76 11.33 0.31
N LYS A 85 2.59 10.42 0.83
CA LYS A 85 3.94 10.78 1.25
C LYS A 85 4.83 11.15 0.07
N ASP A 86 4.66 10.52 -1.10
CA ASP A 86 5.43 10.85 -2.30
C ASP A 86 5.09 12.25 -2.83
N ILE A 87 3.84 12.68 -2.67
CA ILE A 87 3.40 14.02 -3.06
C ILE A 87 3.87 15.05 -2.03
N ALA A 88 3.44 14.92 -0.76
CA ALA A 88 3.66 15.95 0.25
C ALA A 88 5.10 15.97 0.79
N GLY A 89 5.66 14.78 1.06
CA GLY A 89 6.97 14.63 1.70
C GLY A 89 8.15 14.61 0.75
N ASN A 90 7.92 14.44 -0.55
CA ASN A 90 8.96 14.35 -1.56
C ASN A 90 8.77 15.42 -2.64
N TYR A 91 7.75 15.34 -3.50
CA TYR A 91 7.57 16.32 -4.59
C TYR A 91 7.42 17.75 -4.10
N MET A 92 6.48 18.02 -3.19
CA MET A 92 6.21 19.37 -2.69
C MET A 92 7.37 19.94 -1.86
N ALA A 93 8.04 19.08 -1.10
CA ALA A 93 9.17 19.46 -0.25
C ALA A 93 10.49 19.67 -1.03
N ASN A 94 10.60 19.11 -2.25
CA ASN A 94 11.83 19.16 -3.04
C ASN A 94 11.75 20.23 -4.15
N ALA A 95 12.26 21.44 -3.85
CA ALA A 95 12.26 22.55 -4.81
C ALA A 95 13.02 22.22 -6.11
N THR A 96 14.13 21.49 -6.03
CA THR A 96 14.89 21.06 -7.21
C THR A 96 14.05 20.17 -8.11
N LEU A 97 13.31 19.21 -7.54
CA LEU A 97 12.43 18.33 -8.31
C LEU A 97 11.28 19.09 -8.96
N ARG A 98 10.67 20.06 -8.25
CA ARG A 98 9.59 20.90 -8.84
C ARG A 98 10.07 21.81 -9.96
N ASN A 99 11.34 22.20 -9.94
CA ASN A 99 11.93 23.02 -11.01
C ASN A 99 12.26 22.21 -12.26
N THR A 100 12.41 20.88 -12.15
CA THR A 100 12.80 20.00 -13.27
C THR A 100 11.66 19.13 -13.77
N VAL A 101 10.68 18.81 -12.92
CA VAL A 101 9.55 17.94 -13.25
C VAL A 101 8.24 18.65 -12.91
N GLY A 102 7.42 18.87 -13.94
CA GLY A 102 6.07 19.42 -13.77
C GLY A 102 5.16 18.50 -12.93
N PRO A 103 4.18 19.06 -12.22
CA PRO A 103 3.34 18.29 -11.30
C PRO A 103 2.57 17.18 -12.01
N GLU A 104 2.07 17.42 -13.22
CA GLU A 104 1.34 16.43 -14.02
C GLU A 104 2.24 15.25 -14.38
N ALA A 105 3.47 15.52 -14.84
CA ALA A 105 4.44 14.47 -15.17
C ALA A 105 4.83 13.63 -13.94
N PHE A 106 4.93 14.25 -12.76
CA PHE A 106 5.19 13.53 -11.53
C PHE A 106 4.01 12.64 -11.11
N ILE A 107 2.77 13.15 -11.21
CA ILE A 107 1.57 12.36 -10.91
C ILE A 107 1.42 11.19 -11.90
N GLU A 108 1.63 11.41 -13.20
CA GLU A 108 1.64 10.32 -14.19
C GLU A 108 2.67 9.24 -13.87
N PHE A 109 3.86 9.65 -13.44
CA PHE A 109 4.90 8.71 -12.98
C PHE A 109 4.42 7.90 -11.77
N LEU A 110 3.84 8.56 -10.76
CA LEU A 110 3.30 7.87 -9.59
C LEU A 110 2.16 6.90 -9.95
N LEU A 111 1.26 7.28 -10.85
CA LEU A 111 0.17 6.42 -11.32
C LEU A 111 0.71 5.15 -12.00
N LYS A 112 1.75 5.26 -12.83
CA LYS A 112 2.42 4.09 -13.43
C LYS A 112 3.05 3.18 -12.38
N VAL A 113 3.66 3.75 -11.33
CA VAL A 113 4.21 2.96 -10.21
C VAL A 113 3.08 2.26 -9.45
N TYR A 114 1.98 2.98 -9.18
CA TYR A 114 0.80 2.45 -8.50
C TYR A 114 0.18 1.28 -9.28
N GLU A 115 -0.05 1.47 -10.58
CA GLU A 115 -0.58 0.45 -11.49
C GLU A 115 0.28 -0.81 -11.46
N ASN A 116 1.61 -0.67 -11.51
CA ASN A 116 2.53 -1.80 -11.41
C ASN A 116 2.36 -2.61 -10.11
N TYR A 117 2.13 -1.94 -8.97
CA TYR A 117 1.87 -2.64 -7.73
C TYR A 117 0.49 -3.32 -7.70
N LEU A 118 -0.56 -2.68 -8.22
CA LEU A 118 -1.88 -3.29 -8.36
C LEU A 118 -1.81 -4.55 -9.22
N LEU A 119 -1.11 -4.49 -10.36
CA LEU A 119 -0.90 -5.65 -11.23
C LEU A 119 -0.12 -6.77 -10.53
N ARG A 120 0.86 -6.44 -9.68
CA ARG A 120 1.57 -7.45 -8.88
C ARG A 120 0.65 -8.12 -7.86
N LEU A 121 -0.14 -7.34 -7.12
CA LEU A 121 -1.10 -7.86 -6.15
C LEU A 121 -2.16 -8.74 -6.83
N HIS A 122 -2.63 -8.31 -8.00
CA HIS A 122 -3.56 -9.11 -8.81
C HIS A 122 -2.93 -10.41 -9.31
N LYS A 123 -1.69 -10.38 -9.81
CA LYS A 123 -0.95 -11.58 -10.21
C LYS A 123 -0.72 -12.56 -9.05
N MET A 124 -0.69 -12.06 -7.82
CA MET A 124 -0.58 -12.87 -6.61
C MET A 124 -1.92 -13.38 -6.06
N GLY A 125 -3.04 -13.23 -6.79
CA GLY A 125 -4.34 -13.80 -6.42
C GLY A 125 -5.36 -12.79 -5.87
N GLY A 126 -4.97 -11.54 -5.61
CA GLY A 126 -5.90 -10.51 -5.18
C GLY A 126 -6.95 -10.19 -6.26
N ARG A 127 -8.23 -10.11 -5.88
CA ARG A 127 -9.33 -9.80 -6.81
C ARG A 127 -10.19 -8.61 -6.40
N LYS A 128 -10.38 -8.39 -5.10
CA LYS A 128 -11.21 -7.31 -4.58
C LYS A 128 -10.31 -6.21 -4.01
N PHE A 129 -10.32 -5.04 -4.63
CA PHE A 129 -9.48 -3.91 -4.24
C PHE A 129 -10.32 -2.72 -3.78
N VAL A 130 -9.91 -2.10 -2.68
CA VAL A 130 -10.44 -0.81 -2.24
C VAL A 130 -9.28 0.17 -2.21
N VAL A 131 -9.27 1.11 -3.17
CA VAL A 131 -8.26 2.17 -3.24
C VAL A 131 -8.83 3.44 -2.62
N LEU A 132 -8.18 3.94 -1.59
CA LEU A 132 -8.61 5.13 -0.86
C LEU A 132 -8.05 6.40 -1.53
N PRO A 133 -8.83 7.50 -1.61
CA PRO A 133 -8.42 8.71 -2.30
C PRO A 133 -7.27 9.41 -1.57
N LEU A 134 -6.30 9.90 -2.34
CA LEU A 134 -5.23 10.75 -1.85
C LEU A 134 -5.78 12.16 -1.69
N GLY A 135 -5.90 12.65 -0.45
CA GLY A 135 -6.34 14.03 -0.16
C GLY A 135 -7.17 14.19 1.12
N CYS A 136 -7.48 13.10 1.81
CA CYS A 136 -8.33 13.13 2.99
C CYS A 136 -7.58 13.54 4.28
N SER A 137 -6.25 13.55 4.27
CA SER A 137 -5.46 13.99 5.41
C SER A 137 -5.55 15.52 5.60
N THR A 138 -5.57 15.94 6.85
CA THR A 138 -5.59 17.37 7.22
C THR A 138 -4.40 18.13 6.62
N GLY A 139 -3.25 17.46 6.45
CA GLY A 139 -2.03 18.04 5.87
C GLY A 139 -2.14 18.37 4.38
N MET A 140 -2.81 17.52 3.58
CA MET A 140 -3.04 17.81 2.16
C MET A 140 -4.13 18.86 1.91
N ARG A 141 -5.14 18.94 2.78
CA ARG A 141 -6.15 20.01 2.71
C ARG A 141 -5.58 21.38 3.04
N TYR A 142 -4.71 21.48 4.06
CA TYR A 142 -4.11 22.75 4.46
C TYR A 142 -3.10 23.30 3.43
N SER A 143 -2.46 22.42 2.67
CA SER A 143 -1.50 22.79 1.61
C SER A 143 -2.17 23.12 0.26
N GLY A 144 -3.51 23.13 0.19
CA GLY A 144 -4.26 23.43 -1.04
C GLY A 144 -4.29 22.29 -2.06
N LEU A 145 -3.79 21.10 -1.72
CA LEU A 145 -3.69 19.94 -2.62
C LEU A 145 -5.02 19.24 -2.88
N ALA A 146 -6.08 19.57 -2.14
CA ALA A 146 -7.43 19.09 -2.44
C ALA A 146 -8.04 19.71 -3.72
N ARG A 147 -7.39 20.73 -4.31
CA ARG A 147 -7.86 21.45 -5.51
C ARG A 147 -7.44 20.83 -6.85
N TRP A 148 -6.66 19.76 -6.85
CA TRP A 148 -6.23 19.09 -8.10
C TRP A 148 -7.28 18.12 -8.68
N ASN A 149 -8.51 18.17 -8.16
CA ASN A 149 -9.64 17.34 -8.62
C ASN A 149 -10.67 18.14 -9.46
N ASP A 150 -10.35 19.36 -9.88
CA ASP A 150 -11.23 20.24 -10.67
C ASP A 150 -10.72 20.38 -12.13
#